data_AF-A0A496ATU7-F1
#
_entry.id   AF-A0A496ATU7-F1
#
_cell.length_a   1.000
_cell.length_b   1.000
_cell.length_c   1.000
_cell.angle_alpha   90.00
_cell.angle_beta   90.00
_cell.angle_gamma   90.00
#
_symmetry.space_group_name_H-M   'P 1'
#
loop_
_entity.id
_entity.type
_entity.pdbx_description
1 polymer ?
#
loop_
_entity_poly.entity_id
_entity_poly.type
_entity_poly.pdbx_seq_one_letter_code
_entity_poly.pdbx_strand_id
1 'polypeptide(L)' 'MGHTGKVLSVAFNPDSTTIVSGSRDKTIRLWDVDTGESIRTLSGHTGKVYTVSFSPDGNHRKWKW' A
#
# COMPACT_ATOMS: atom_id res chain seq x y z
N MET A 1 11.32 -8.35 2.91
CA MET A 1 10.70 -8.79 4.19
C MET A 1 9.21 -8.50 4.15
N GLY A 2 8.39 -9.48 4.55
CA GLY A 2 6.93 -9.44 4.46
C GLY A 2 6.22 -8.67 5.57
N HIS A 3 4.89 -8.68 5.53
CA HIS A 3 4.07 -8.38 6.70
C HIS A 3 4.31 -9.43 7.81
N THR A 4 4.26 -9.01 9.08
CA THR A 4 4.42 -9.89 10.25
C THR A 4 3.07 -10.33 10.83
N GLY A 5 1.98 -9.81 10.28
CA GLY A 5 0.61 -10.16 10.60
C GLY A 5 -0.20 -10.53 9.36
N LYS A 6 -1.45 -10.97 9.57
CA LYS A 6 -2.38 -11.25 8.47
C LYS A 6 -2.52 -10.02 7.57
N VAL A 7 -2.32 -10.22 6.27
CA VAL A 7 -2.75 -9.27 5.25
C VAL A 7 -4.28 -9.30 5.21
N LEU A 8 -4.89 -8.12 5.36
CA LEU A 8 -6.34 -7.98 5.43
C LEU A 8 -6.92 -7.38 4.15
N SER A 9 -6.11 -6.66 3.37
CA SER A 9 -6.52 -6.03 2.13
C SER A 9 -5.33 -5.80 1.21
N VAL A 10 -5.57 -5.87 -0.08
CA VAL A 10 -4.61 -5.60 -1.17
C VAL A 10 -5.32 -4.79 -2.27
N ALA A 11 -4.59 -3.89 -2.92
CA ALA A 11 -5.07 -3.16 -4.08
C ALA A 11 -3.94 -2.93 -5.09
N PHE A 12 -4.27 -2.94 -6.38
CA PHE A 12 -3.35 -2.60 -7.47
C PHE A 12 -3.44 -1.11 -7.79
N ASN A 13 -2.29 -0.48 -8.06
CA ASN A 13 -2.26 0.83 -8.67
C ASN A 13 -2.87 0.75 -10.08
N PRO A 14 -3.60 1.76 -10.59
CA PRO A 14 -4.19 1.69 -11.93
C PRO A 14 -3.17 1.45 -13.06
N ASP A 15 -1.93 1.90 -12.89
CA ASP A 15 -0.84 1.66 -13.84
C ASP A 15 -0.21 0.24 -13.73
N SER A 16 -0.67 -0.57 -12.79
CA SER A 16 -0.22 -1.95 -12.52
C SER A 16 1.27 -2.10 -12.16
N THR A 17 1.97 -1.01 -11.84
CA THR A 17 3.41 -1.06 -11.46
C THR A 17 3.62 -1.35 -9.99
N THR A 18 2.62 -1.03 -9.15
CA THR A 18 2.73 -1.19 -7.70
C THR A 18 1.47 -1.80 -7.09
N ILE A 19 1.67 -2.48 -5.95
CA ILE A 19 0.61 -3.01 -5.09
C ILE A 19 0.70 -2.32 -3.73
N VAL A 20 -0.43 -2.08 -3.10
CA VAL A 20 -0.51 -1.69 -1.69
C VAL A 20 -1.21 -2.78 -0.88
N SER A 21 -0.72 -3.05 0.33
CA SER A 21 -1.33 -4.00 1.24
C SER A 21 -1.46 -3.44 2.66
N GLY A 22 -2.59 -3.75 3.32
CA GLY A 22 -2.85 -3.42 4.72
C GLY A 22 -2.85 -4.67 5.60
N SER A 23 -2.34 -4.58 6.83
CA SER A 23 -2.13 -5.73 7.69
C SER A 23 -2.53 -5.53 9.16
N ARG A 24 -2.74 -6.66 9.84
CA ARG A 24 -2.88 -6.74 11.30
C ARG A 24 -1.62 -6.28 12.04
N ASP A 25 -0.47 -6.26 11.39
CA ASP A 25 0.78 -5.68 11.95
C ASP A 25 0.76 -4.15 12.04
N LYS A 26 -0.36 -3.52 11.69
CA LYS A 26 -0.62 -2.08 11.81
C LYS A 26 0.16 -1.25 10.79
N THR A 27 0.67 -1.88 9.74
CA THR A 27 1.38 -1.19 8.65
C THR A 27 0.62 -1.27 7.34
N ILE A 28 0.90 -0.31 6.48
CA ILE A 28 0.62 -0.38 5.04
C ILE A 28 1.97 -0.59 4.34
N ARG A 29 2.02 -1.48 3.35
CA ARG A 29 3.23 -1.68 2.52
C ARG A 29 2.92 -1.44 1.06
N LEU A 30 3.85 -0.79 0.38
CA LEU A 30 3.87 -0.60 -1.07
C LEU A 30 4.91 -1.54 -1.66
N TRP A 31 4.55 -2.23 -2.73
CA TRP A 31 5.35 -3.25 -3.39
C TRP A 31 5.55 -2.90 -4.85
N ASP A 32 6.74 -3.21 -5.34
CA ASP A 32 7.05 -3.22 -6.76
C ASP A 32 6.58 -4.55 -7.36
N VAL A 33 5.80 -4.50 -8.44
CA VAL A 33 5.21 -5.70 -9.03
C VAL A 33 6.25 -6.58 -9.71
N ASP A 34 7.23 -5.99 -10.39
CA ASP A 34 8.21 -6.71 -11.20
C ASP A 34 9.22 -7.46 -10.34
N THR A 35 9.66 -6.84 -9.25
CA THR A 35 10.67 -7.40 -8.34
C THR A 35 10.08 -8.13 -7.15
N GLY A 36 8.81 -7.85 -6.81
CA GLY A 36 8.17 -8.32 -5.59
C GLY A 36 8.74 -7.68 -4.32
N GLU A 37 9.59 -6.67 -4.45
CA GLU A 37 10.23 -6.02 -3.31
C GLU A 37 9.33 -4.98 -2.67
N SER A 38 9.48 -4.82 -1.34
CA SER A 38 8.76 -3.79 -0.59
C SER A 38 9.45 -2.44 -0.80
N ILE A 39 8.82 -1.55 -1.59
CA ILE A 39 9.29 -0.18 -1.84
C ILE A 39 9.22 0.67 -0.58
N ARG A 40 8.11 0.58 0.16
CA ARG A 40 7.86 1.44 1.33
C ARG A 40 6.98 0.78 2.36
N THR A 41 7.25 1.08 3.63
CA THR A 41 6.36 0.76 4.75
C THR A 41 5.85 2.07 5.36
N LEU A 42 4.54 2.23 5.41
CA LEU A 42 3.88 3.32 6.12
C LEU A 42 3.45 2.82 7.49
N SER A 43 3.98 3.48 8.51
CA SER A 43 3.66 3.23 9.92
C SER A 43 2.90 4.43 10.50
N GLY A 44 2.18 4.21 11.59
CA GLY A 44 1.40 5.26 12.27
C GLY A 44 0.01 4.80 12.69
N HIS A 45 -0.56 3.77 12.05
CA HIS A 45 -1.77 3.15 12.57
C HIS A 45 -1.50 2.48 13.93
N THR A 46 -2.33 2.79 14.93
CA THR A 46 -2.25 2.19 16.28
C THR A 46 -2.98 0.84 16.36
N GLY A 47 -3.82 0.55 15.36
CA GLY A 47 -4.60 -0.67 15.19
C GLY A 47 -4.41 -1.33 13.82
N LYS A 48 -5.19 -2.38 13.55
CA LYS A 48 -5.11 -3.13 12.28
C LYS A 48 -5.52 -2.25 11.11
N VAL A 49 -4.86 -2.44 9.97
CA VAL A 49 -5.30 -1.83 8.71
C VAL A 49 -6.23 -2.81 8.01
N TYR A 50 -7.52 -2.53 8.02
CA TYR A 50 -8.53 -3.42 7.47
C TYR A 50 -8.67 -3.33 5.95
N THR A 51 -8.52 -2.13 5.39
CA THR A 51 -8.71 -1.88 3.95
C THR A 51 -7.71 -0.86 3.42
N VAL A 52 -7.34 -1.02 2.15
CA VAL A 52 -6.54 -0.08 1.37
C VAL A 52 -7.11 -0.01 -0.05
N SER A 53 -6.98 1.14 -0.71
CA SER A 53 -7.40 1.35 -2.09
C SER A 53 -6.48 2.35 -2.77
N PHE A 54 -6.25 2.18 -4.07
CA PHE A 54 -5.69 3.23 -4.90
C PHE A 54 -6.78 4.17 -5.42
N SER A 55 -6.42 5.43 -5.64
CA SER A 55 -7.23 6.34 -6.44
C SER A 55 -7.24 5.86 -7.89
N PRO A 56 -8.38 5.86 -8.60
CA PRO A 56 -8.46 5.38 -9.98
C PRO A 56 -7.75 6.29 -10.99
N ASP A 57 -7.43 7.53 -10.65
CA ASP A 57 -6.92 8.53 -11.59
C ASP A 57 -5.38 8.59 -11.69
N GLY A 58 -4.64 7.81 -10.89
CA GLY A 58 -3.17 7.75 -10.92
C GLY A 58 -2.45 9.07 -10.68
N ASN A 59 -3.17 10.15 -10.34
CA ASN A 59 -2.65 11.51 -10.37
C ASN A 59 -2.75 12.15 -8.99
N HIS A 60 -1.73 11.90 -8.17
CA HIS A 60 -1.45 12.75 -7.01
C HIS A 60 -0.90 14.10 -7.50
N ARG A 61 -1.70 14.88 -8.26
CA ARG A 61 -1.30 16.24 -8.62
C ARG A 61 -1.21 17.06 -7.34
N LYS A 62 0.02 17.40 -6.97
CA LYS A 62 0.35 18.56 -6.14
C LYS A 62 -0.59 19.70 -6.51
N TRP A 63 -1.39 20.15 -5.57
CA TRP A 63 -2.06 21.43 -5.67
C TRP A 63 -0.99 22.48 -6.01
N LYS A 64 -1.14 23.14 -7.15
CA LYS A 64 -0.31 24.26 -7.56
C LYS A 64 -1.23 25.47 -7.56
N TRP A 65 -1.13 26.28 -6.52
CA TRP A 65 -1.49 27.70 -6.58
C TRP A 65 -0.44 28.44 -7.39
#